data_AF-H2Y422-F1
#
_entry.id   AF-H2Y422-F1
#
_cell.length_a   1.000
_cell.length_b   1.000
_cell.length_c   1.000
_cell.angle_alpha   90.00
_cell.angle_beta   90.00
_cell.angle_gamma   90.00
#
_symmetry.space_group_name_H-M   'P 1'
#
loop_
_entity.id
_entity.type
_entity.pdbx_description
1 polymer ?
#
loop_
_entity_poly.entity_id
_entity_poly.type
_entity_poly.pdbx_seq_one_letter_code
_entity_poly.pdbx_strand_id
1 'polypeptide(L)'
;FQGFSFTNTTPAVFIPRTQTMALGTNAISSVAPSCGGDSFALDMSTSTVAYGKVEVADRKGETIPNGWGADAQGRETNDPTQVLNGGGLLPLGGSEISGGYKGYGLAMMVEVMCGILAGAHYGKNVRKWGTTERIADLGQCFIAVDPKAFHPGFEDRLQDFLDAQRNLDPSDPQHPVLVAGDPERIHMKKCDNMGGIPYPKNVVDYMNGVAEKLGVGNMETVKPE
;
A
#
# COMPACT_ATOMS: atom_id res chain seq x y z
N PHE A 1 21.34 -5.41 -5.50
CA PHE A 1 20.23 -6.31 -5.88
C PHE A 1 19.02 -5.46 -6.26
N GLN A 2 18.22 -5.91 -7.21
CA GLN A 2 16.81 -5.52 -7.29
C GLN A 2 16.04 -6.47 -6.35
N GLY A 3 15.35 -5.91 -5.36
CA GLY A 3 14.56 -6.65 -4.39
C GLY A 3 13.09 -6.61 -4.74
N PHE A 4 12.39 -7.72 -4.50
CA PHE A 4 10.93 -7.78 -4.50
C PHE A 4 10.44 -8.36 -3.19
N SER A 5 9.32 -7.85 -2.69
CA SER A 5 8.62 -8.43 -1.54
C SER A 5 7.13 -8.46 -1.76
N PHE A 6 6.50 -9.53 -1.27
CA PHE A 6 5.09 -9.80 -1.43
C PHE A 6 4.50 -10.31 -0.12
N THR A 7 3.23 -10.01 0.15
CA THR A 7 2.49 -10.62 1.27
C THR A 7 1.01 -10.71 0.93
N ASN A 8 0.36 -11.82 1.32
CA ASN A 8 -1.10 -11.87 1.35
C ASN A 8 -1.64 -11.28 2.66
N THR A 9 -2.93 -10.96 2.69
CA THR A 9 -3.59 -10.41 3.88
C THR A 9 -5.03 -10.92 4.02
N THR A 10 -5.71 -10.53 5.09
CA THR A 10 -7.14 -10.81 5.30
C THR A 10 -7.99 -10.40 4.10
N PRO A 11 -9.03 -11.18 3.73
CA PRO A 11 -9.97 -10.80 2.69
C PRO A 11 -10.55 -9.40 2.93
N ALA A 12 -10.32 -8.51 1.99
CA ALA A 12 -10.80 -7.13 1.99
C ALA A 12 -11.17 -6.64 0.58
N VAL A 13 -10.84 -7.41 -0.47
CA VAL A 13 -11.01 -7.04 -1.87
C VAL A 13 -12.02 -7.98 -2.54
N PHE A 14 -12.98 -7.40 -3.25
CA PHE A 14 -13.96 -8.15 -4.04
C PHE A 14 -13.33 -8.82 -5.26
N ILE A 15 -13.79 -10.03 -5.56
CA ILE A 15 -13.51 -10.65 -6.85
C ILE A 15 -14.43 -10.05 -7.91
N PRO A 16 -13.91 -9.62 -9.07
CA PRO A 16 -14.74 -9.13 -10.16
C PRO A 16 -15.92 -10.08 -10.45
N ARG A 17 -17.11 -9.50 -10.64
CA ARG A 17 -18.38 -10.22 -10.90
C ARG A 17 -18.90 -11.07 -9.73
N THR A 18 -18.47 -10.79 -8.51
CA THR A 18 -18.96 -11.47 -7.30
C THR A 18 -19.36 -10.47 -6.23
N GLN A 19 -20.14 -10.94 -5.24
CA GLN A 19 -20.46 -10.20 -4.02
C GLN A 19 -19.56 -10.63 -2.86
N THR A 20 -18.38 -11.19 -3.14
CA THR A 20 -17.55 -11.80 -2.12
C THR A 20 -16.14 -11.24 -2.11
N MET A 21 -15.75 -10.73 -0.93
CA MET A 21 -14.35 -10.53 -0.62
C MET A 21 -13.67 -11.89 -0.47
N ALA A 22 -12.61 -12.13 -1.23
CA ALA A 22 -11.88 -13.39 -1.16
C ALA A 22 -10.36 -13.22 -1.17
N LEU A 23 -9.86 -12.03 -1.49
CA LEU A 23 -8.43 -11.71 -1.47
C LEU A 23 -8.16 -10.52 -0.56
N GLY A 24 -6.95 -10.48 -0.02
CA GLY A 24 -6.47 -9.31 0.68
C GLY A 24 -6.07 -8.17 -0.26
N THR A 25 -5.60 -7.07 0.32
CA THR A 25 -5.00 -5.97 -0.44
C THR A 25 -3.67 -6.34 -1.09
N ASN A 26 -3.15 -7.53 -0.76
CA ASN A 26 -2.01 -8.25 -1.32
C ASN A 26 -0.91 -7.33 -1.88
N ALA A 27 0.01 -6.90 -1.04
CA ALA A 27 1.00 -5.90 -1.41
C ALA A 27 2.11 -6.47 -2.31
N ILE A 28 2.62 -5.60 -3.19
CA ILE A 28 3.76 -5.82 -4.07
C ILE A 28 4.73 -4.66 -3.87
N SER A 29 5.99 -4.96 -3.55
CA SER A 29 7.07 -3.97 -3.57
C SER A 29 8.22 -4.45 -4.45
N SER A 30 8.85 -3.50 -5.15
CA SER A 30 10.06 -3.69 -5.94
C SER A 30 10.98 -2.49 -5.75
N VAL A 31 12.22 -2.75 -5.34
CA VAL A 31 13.24 -1.70 -5.15
C VAL A 31 14.51 -2.05 -5.93
N ALA A 32 15.04 -1.08 -6.66
CA ALA A 32 16.31 -1.20 -7.37
C ALA A 32 17.16 0.08 -7.16
N PRO A 33 18.40 -0.06 -6.66
CA PRO A 33 19.30 1.09 -6.50
C PRO A 33 19.80 1.59 -7.86
N SER A 34 19.89 2.92 -8.01
CA SER A 34 20.56 3.59 -9.12
C SER A 34 21.78 4.37 -8.63
N CYS A 35 22.36 5.21 -9.49
CA CYS A 35 23.53 6.02 -9.16
C CYS A 35 23.20 7.13 -8.14
N GLY A 36 24.23 7.65 -7.45
CA GLY A 36 24.10 8.83 -6.61
C GLY A 36 23.18 8.69 -5.38
N GLY A 37 22.83 7.46 -4.98
CA GLY A 37 21.91 7.21 -3.86
C GLY A 37 20.42 7.28 -4.23
N ASP A 38 20.09 7.43 -5.51
CA ASP A 38 18.71 7.34 -6.00
C ASP A 38 18.29 5.86 -6.18
N SER A 39 16.99 5.64 -6.36
CA SER A 39 16.42 4.30 -6.55
C SER A 39 15.03 4.35 -7.16
N PHE A 40 14.71 3.31 -7.94
CA PHE A 40 13.33 2.95 -8.19
C PHE A 40 12.78 2.23 -6.95
N ALA A 41 11.67 2.72 -6.39
CA ALA A 41 11.03 2.11 -5.23
C ALA A 41 9.51 2.09 -5.39
N LEU A 42 8.98 0.99 -5.90
CA LEU A 42 7.54 0.73 -5.95
C LEU A 42 7.10 0.04 -4.66
N ASP A 43 6.07 0.56 -4.02
CA ASP A 43 5.35 -0.10 -2.92
C ASP A 43 3.86 0.18 -3.07
N MET A 44 3.07 -0.87 -3.30
CA MET A 44 1.65 -0.72 -3.64
C MET A 44 0.81 -1.91 -3.19
N SER A 45 -0.46 -1.64 -2.88
CA SER A 45 -1.50 -2.67 -2.80
C SER A 45 -2.00 -3.05 -4.19
N THR A 46 -2.52 -4.27 -4.33
CA THR A 46 -3.28 -4.68 -5.52
C THR A 46 -4.74 -4.25 -5.48
N SER A 47 -5.19 -3.59 -4.40
CA SER A 47 -6.44 -2.83 -4.35
C SER A 47 -6.25 -1.40 -4.85
N THR A 48 -7.31 -0.76 -5.36
CA THR A 48 -7.27 0.64 -5.84
C THR A 48 -6.81 1.61 -4.76
N VAL A 49 -7.16 1.31 -3.51
CA VAL A 49 -6.84 2.14 -2.36
C VAL A 49 -6.54 1.27 -1.13
N ALA A 50 -5.81 1.81 -0.16
CA ALA A 50 -5.65 1.20 1.16
C ALA A 50 -6.92 1.35 1.99
N TYR A 51 -7.27 0.31 2.76
CA TYR A 51 -8.45 0.29 3.63
C TYR A 51 -8.48 1.48 4.60
N GLY A 52 -7.32 1.84 5.18
CA GLY A 52 -7.20 2.98 6.10
C GLY A 52 -7.55 4.34 5.48
N LYS A 53 -7.44 4.52 4.15
CA LYS A 53 -7.88 5.78 3.51
C LYS A 53 -9.41 5.89 3.51
N VAL A 54 -10.13 4.77 3.44
CA VAL A 54 -11.59 4.74 3.57
C VAL A 54 -12.00 5.07 5.00
N GLU A 55 -11.31 4.52 6.01
CA GLU A 55 -11.55 4.88 7.42
C GLU A 55 -11.32 6.36 7.71
N VAL A 56 -10.28 6.96 7.10
CA VAL A 56 -10.01 8.40 7.26
C VAL A 56 -11.12 9.25 6.63
N ALA A 57 -11.63 8.87 5.44
CA ALA A 57 -12.74 9.57 4.80
C ALA A 57 -14.02 9.48 5.65
N ASP A 58 -14.34 8.30 6.18
CA ASP A 58 -15.47 8.09 7.09
C ASP A 58 -15.40 8.98 8.34
N ARG A 59 -14.24 9.01 9.01
CA ARG A 59 -14.01 9.87 10.19
C ARG A 59 -14.16 11.36 9.89
N LYS A 60 -13.96 11.77 8.64
CA LYS A 60 -14.14 13.15 8.19
C LYS A 60 -15.56 13.44 7.68
N GLY A 61 -16.41 12.42 7.52
CA GLY A 61 -17.72 12.55 6.90
C GLY A 61 -17.64 12.88 5.40
N GLU A 62 -16.54 12.48 4.73
CA GLU A 62 -16.29 12.73 3.31
C GLU A 62 -16.69 11.51 2.47
N THR A 63 -17.16 11.74 1.24
CA THR A 63 -17.34 10.65 0.26
C THR A 63 -15.99 10.17 -0.28
N ILE A 64 -15.92 8.92 -0.73
CA ILE A 64 -14.74 8.36 -1.40
C ILE A 64 -14.89 8.41 -2.93
N PRO A 65 -13.78 8.47 -3.70
CA PRO A 65 -13.85 8.35 -5.15
C PRO A 65 -14.50 7.05 -5.62
N ASN A 66 -15.21 7.12 -6.74
CA ASN A 66 -15.62 5.93 -7.48
C ASN A 66 -14.39 5.06 -7.81
N GLY A 67 -14.57 3.74 -7.77
CA GLY A 67 -13.54 2.75 -8.03
C GLY A 67 -12.74 2.33 -6.80
N TRP A 68 -12.99 2.95 -5.63
CA TRP A 68 -12.33 2.59 -4.37
C TRP A 68 -12.96 1.39 -3.68
N GLY A 69 -14.29 1.34 -3.61
CA GLY A 69 -15.00 0.34 -2.83
C GLY A 69 -16.37 -0.01 -3.36
N ALA A 70 -16.94 -1.04 -2.75
CA ALA A 70 -18.25 -1.58 -3.05
C ALA A 70 -19.02 -1.91 -1.77
N ASP A 71 -20.35 -1.90 -1.88
CA ASP A 71 -21.30 -2.26 -0.84
C ASP A 71 -21.30 -3.76 -0.52
N ALA A 72 -22.14 -4.19 0.42
CA ALA A 72 -22.30 -5.60 0.80
C ALA A 72 -22.83 -6.51 -0.32
N GLN A 73 -23.30 -5.94 -1.44
CA GLN A 73 -23.73 -6.66 -2.64
C GLN A 73 -22.66 -6.64 -3.74
N GLY A 74 -21.45 -6.13 -3.45
CA GLY A 74 -20.35 -6.02 -4.41
C GLY A 74 -20.58 -4.96 -5.50
N ARG A 75 -21.52 -4.02 -5.29
CA ARG A 75 -21.77 -2.91 -6.21
C ARG A 75 -20.96 -1.71 -5.77
N GLU A 76 -20.34 -1.04 -6.73
CA GLU A 76 -19.53 0.15 -6.50
C GLU A 76 -20.30 1.22 -5.70
N THR A 77 -19.62 1.84 -4.73
CA THR A 77 -20.19 2.88 -3.88
C THR A 77 -19.15 3.95 -3.56
N ASN A 78 -19.62 5.18 -3.35
CA ASN A 78 -18.81 6.32 -2.90
C ASN A 78 -19.05 6.66 -1.42
N ASP A 79 -19.86 5.85 -0.73
CA ASP A 79 -20.14 5.97 0.69
C ASP A 79 -19.16 5.10 1.49
N PRO A 80 -18.23 5.69 2.26
CA PRO A 80 -17.25 4.91 3.02
C PRO A 80 -17.93 4.03 4.07
N THR A 81 -19.10 4.40 4.61
CA THR A 81 -19.78 3.60 5.63
C THR A 81 -20.25 2.27 5.05
N GLN A 82 -20.67 2.23 3.78
CA GLN A 82 -21.10 1.00 3.11
C GLN A 82 -19.91 0.07 2.82
N VAL A 83 -18.73 0.65 2.54
CA VAL A 83 -17.49 -0.12 2.36
C VAL A 83 -17.03 -0.74 3.68
N LEU A 84 -17.10 0.02 4.78
CA LEU A 84 -16.66 -0.42 6.10
C LEU A 84 -17.64 -1.42 6.75
N ASN A 85 -18.94 -1.29 6.49
CA ASN A 85 -19.99 -2.07 7.12
C ASN A 85 -20.54 -3.17 6.20
N GLY A 86 -19.72 -4.19 5.94
CA GLY A 86 -20.10 -5.38 5.18
C GLY A 86 -19.76 -5.31 3.68
N GLY A 87 -19.32 -4.15 3.19
CA GLY A 87 -18.69 -3.98 1.89
C GLY A 87 -17.19 -4.31 1.90
N GLY A 88 -16.47 -3.74 0.94
CA GLY A 88 -15.06 -4.04 0.70
C GLY A 88 -14.45 -3.21 -0.42
N LEU A 89 -13.15 -3.38 -0.64
CA LEU A 89 -12.38 -2.64 -1.63
C LEU A 89 -12.54 -3.25 -3.04
N LEU A 90 -12.35 -2.41 -4.05
CA LEU A 90 -12.20 -2.86 -5.43
C LEU A 90 -10.71 -3.10 -5.75
N PRO A 91 -10.40 -4.06 -6.65
CA PRO A 91 -9.03 -4.29 -7.11
C PRO A 91 -8.51 -3.09 -7.90
N LEU A 92 -7.18 -2.93 -7.99
CA LEU A 92 -6.56 -1.89 -8.81
C LEU A 92 -7.11 -1.91 -10.24
N GLY A 93 -7.57 -0.74 -10.69
CA GLY A 93 -8.35 -0.61 -11.92
C GLY A 93 -9.87 -0.63 -11.66
N GLY A 94 -10.33 -0.64 -10.40
CA GLY A 94 -11.73 -0.45 -10.04
C GLY A 94 -12.66 -1.55 -10.55
N SER A 95 -13.70 -1.13 -11.28
CA SER A 95 -14.65 -2.03 -11.93
C SER A 95 -14.02 -2.76 -13.13
N GLU A 96 -14.76 -3.70 -13.72
CA GLU A 96 -14.27 -4.42 -14.90
C GLU A 96 -13.97 -3.50 -16.09
N ILE A 97 -14.82 -2.48 -16.32
CA ILE A 97 -14.69 -1.52 -17.42
C ILE A 97 -13.39 -0.70 -17.29
N SER A 98 -12.99 -0.36 -16.06
CA SER A 98 -11.75 0.38 -15.78
C SER A 98 -10.53 -0.53 -15.62
N GLY A 99 -10.67 -1.85 -15.84
CA GLY A 99 -9.56 -2.79 -15.84
C GLY A 99 -9.27 -3.48 -14.50
N GLY A 100 -10.22 -3.51 -13.57
CA GLY A 100 -10.06 -4.14 -12.25
C GLY A 100 -9.63 -5.60 -12.27
N TYR A 101 -9.90 -6.33 -13.35
CA TYR A 101 -9.41 -7.70 -13.54
C TYR A 101 -7.86 -7.79 -13.56
N LYS A 102 -7.16 -6.70 -13.89
CA LYS A 102 -5.69 -6.64 -13.84
C LYS A 102 -5.19 -6.58 -12.40
N GLY A 103 -5.77 -5.71 -11.56
CA GLY A 103 -5.48 -5.66 -10.13
C GLY A 103 -5.82 -6.98 -9.43
N TYR A 104 -6.95 -7.60 -9.80
CA TYR A 104 -7.32 -8.93 -9.34
C TYR A 104 -6.28 -9.99 -9.73
N GLY A 105 -5.81 -10.00 -10.98
CA GLY A 105 -4.76 -10.91 -11.43
C GLY A 105 -3.45 -10.75 -10.64
N LEU A 106 -3.04 -9.51 -10.35
CA LEU A 106 -1.89 -9.24 -9.49
C LEU A 106 -2.11 -9.76 -8.06
N ALA A 107 -3.31 -9.55 -7.49
CA ALA A 107 -3.65 -10.05 -6.17
C ALA A 107 -3.58 -11.58 -6.09
N MET A 108 -4.07 -12.29 -7.12
CA MET A 108 -3.97 -13.74 -7.23
C MET A 108 -2.52 -14.22 -7.33
N MET A 109 -1.69 -13.54 -8.12
CA MET A 109 -0.27 -13.87 -8.24
C MET A 109 0.42 -13.82 -6.87
N VAL A 110 0.16 -12.78 -6.09
CA VAL A 110 0.66 -12.67 -4.70
C VAL A 110 0.10 -13.78 -3.82
N GLU A 111 -1.18 -14.11 -3.94
CA GLU A 111 -1.78 -15.21 -3.16
C GLU A 111 -1.12 -16.56 -3.46
N VAL A 112 -0.77 -16.83 -4.73
CA VAL A 112 -0.04 -18.03 -5.11
C VAL A 112 1.36 -18.05 -4.50
N MET A 113 2.09 -16.93 -4.54
CA MET A 113 3.46 -16.87 -4.00
C MET A 113 3.51 -16.91 -2.47
N CYS A 114 2.56 -16.26 -1.81
CA CYS A 114 2.60 -16.05 -0.37
C CYS A 114 1.74 -17.05 0.39
N GLY A 115 0.53 -17.32 -0.06
CA GLY A 115 -0.35 -18.29 0.57
C GLY A 115 0.03 -19.72 0.17
N ILE A 116 -0.12 -20.02 -1.13
CA ILE A 116 0.00 -21.40 -1.63
C ILE A 116 1.44 -21.91 -1.56
N LEU A 117 2.39 -21.19 -2.15
CA LEU A 117 3.78 -21.63 -2.24
C LEU A 117 4.48 -21.67 -0.88
N ALA A 118 4.18 -20.73 0.02
CA ALA A 118 4.77 -20.70 1.36
C ALA A 118 4.12 -21.71 2.33
N GLY A 119 3.00 -22.35 1.93
CA GLY A 119 2.23 -23.25 2.80
C GLY A 119 1.46 -22.53 3.91
N ALA A 120 1.17 -21.24 3.72
CA ALA A 120 0.43 -20.40 4.66
C ALA A 120 -1.08 -20.42 4.37
N HIS A 121 -1.89 -19.81 5.24
CA HIS A 121 -3.30 -19.58 4.93
C HIS A 121 -3.47 -18.65 3.72
N TYR A 122 -4.52 -18.90 2.94
CA TYR A 122 -4.83 -18.17 1.72
C TYR A 122 -6.31 -17.83 1.57
N GLY A 123 -6.59 -16.71 0.91
CA GLY A 123 -7.94 -16.20 0.68
C GLY A 123 -8.81 -16.21 1.94
N LYS A 124 -9.99 -16.84 1.86
CA LYS A 124 -10.94 -16.92 2.99
C LYS A 124 -10.44 -17.72 4.22
N ASN A 125 -9.35 -18.46 4.08
CA ASN A 125 -8.75 -19.20 5.19
C ASN A 125 -7.95 -18.30 6.12
N VAL A 126 -7.53 -17.12 5.65
CA VAL A 126 -6.95 -16.09 6.52
C VAL A 126 -8.03 -15.56 7.45
N ARG A 127 -7.70 -15.34 8.73
CA ARG A 127 -8.66 -14.76 9.69
C ARG A 127 -9.06 -13.33 9.30
N LYS A 128 -10.22 -12.89 9.77
CA LYS A 128 -10.67 -11.50 9.60
C LYS A 128 -9.72 -10.52 10.32
N TRP A 129 -9.54 -9.34 9.74
CA TRP A 129 -8.83 -8.25 10.40
C TRP A 129 -9.42 -7.96 11.79
N GLY A 130 -8.56 -7.70 12.77
CA GLY A 130 -8.97 -7.34 14.14
C GLY A 130 -9.42 -8.52 15.03
N THR A 131 -9.64 -9.73 14.49
CA THR A 131 -9.96 -10.90 15.33
C THR A 131 -8.72 -11.63 15.81
N THR A 132 -8.77 -12.23 16.99
CA THR A 132 -7.64 -12.96 17.61
C THR A 132 -7.93 -14.44 17.88
N GLU A 133 -9.08 -14.94 17.42
CA GLU A 133 -9.59 -16.31 17.67
C GLU A 133 -8.72 -17.43 17.09
N ARG A 134 -8.00 -17.15 16.00
CA ARG A 134 -7.01 -18.05 15.39
C ARG A 134 -5.80 -17.24 14.93
N ILE A 135 -4.68 -17.91 14.67
CA ILE A 135 -3.52 -17.27 14.03
C ILE A 135 -3.90 -16.79 12.61
N ALA A 136 -3.30 -15.68 12.17
CA ALA A 136 -3.54 -15.19 10.81
C ALA A 136 -2.92 -16.13 9.77
N ASP A 137 -1.69 -16.59 10.06
CA ASP A 137 -0.86 -17.42 9.19
C ASP A 137 -0.72 -16.83 7.79
N LEU A 138 -0.24 -15.57 7.75
CA LEU A 138 0.07 -14.87 6.50
C LEU A 138 1.43 -15.34 5.99
N GLY A 139 1.55 -15.51 4.67
CA GLY A 139 2.84 -15.81 4.05
C GLY A 139 3.47 -14.60 3.39
N GLN A 140 4.79 -14.66 3.24
CA GLN A 140 5.60 -13.64 2.58
C GLN A 140 6.55 -14.30 1.60
N CYS A 141 6.80 -13.61 0.49
CA CYS A 141 7.79 -14.03 -0.51
C CYS A 141 8.77 -12.88 -0.72
N PHE A 142 10.06 -13.21 -0.74
CA PHE A 142 11.15 -12.26 -0.98
C PHE A 142 12.03 -12.76 -2.12
N ILE A 143 12.33 -11.90 -3.08
CA ILE A 143 13.17 -12.22 -4.23
C ILE A 143 14.28 -11.17 -4.31
N ALA A 144 15.52 -11.63 -4.47
CA ALA A 144 16.67 -10.76 -4.72
C ALA A 144 17.30 -11.15 -6.05
N VAL A 145 17.29 -10.22 -7.01
CA VAL A 145 17.91 -10.39 -8.32
C VAL A 145 19.23 -9.62 -8.32
N ASP A 146 20.34 -10.30 -8.57
CA ASP A 146 21.64 -9.64 -8.72
C ASP A 146 21.76 -9.08 -10.14
N PRO A 147 21.70 -7.74 -10.35
CA PRO A 147 21.84 -7.17 -11.68
C PRO A 147 23.19 -7.48 -12.33
N LYS A 148 24.24 -7.73 -11.52
CA LYS A 148 25.59 -8.05 -12.01
C LYS A 148 25.66 -9.43 -12.67
N ALA A 149 24.70 -10.31 -12.41
CA ALA A 149 24.60 -11.60 -13.08
C ALA A 149 24.07 -11.49 -14.53
N PHE A 150 23.63 -10.30 -14.96
CA PHE A 150 23.05 -10.07 -16.28
C PHE A 150 23.94 -9.16 -17.13
N HIS A 151 23.64 -7.86 -17.17
CA HIS A 151 24.30 -6.90 -18.05
C HIS A 151 24.98 -5.80 -17.22
N PRO A 152 26.23 -5.41 -17.55
CA PRO A 152 26.94 -4.33 -16.84
C PRO A 152 26.23 -2.97 -16.95
N GLY A 153 26.55 -2.03 -16.05
CA GLY A 153 25.97 -0.69 -16.06
C GLY A 153 24.46 -0.69 -15.80
N PHE A 154 24.00 -1.49 -14.84
CA PHE A 154 22.58 -1.51 -14.46
C PHE A 154 22.18 -0.19 -13.82
N GLU A 155 22.96 0.28 -12.85
CA GLU A 155 22.69 1.48 -12.06
C GLU A 155 22.65 2.74 -12.94
N ASP A 156 23.58 2.86 -13.91
CA ASP A 156 23.62 3.99 -14.85
C ASP A 156 22.41 4.01 -15.77
N ARG A 157 22.02 2.85 -16.32
CA ARG A 157 20.83 2.75 -17.19
C ARG A 157 19.54 2.98 -16.44
N LEU A 158 19.46 2.51 -15.19
CA LEU A 158 18.31 2.80 -14.34
C LEU A 158 18.25 4.29 -14.05
N GLN A 159 19.38 4.94 -13.73
CA GLN A 159 19.43 6.38 -13.52
C GLN A 159 18.94 7.16 -14.75
N ASP A 160 19.49 6.84 -15.92
CA ASP A 160 19.07 7.44 -17.20
C ASP A 160 17.56 7.27 -17.43
N PHE A 161 17.01 6.09 -17.16
CA PHE A 161 15.58 5.84 -17.29
C PHE A 161 14.74 6.68 -16.32
N LEU A 162 15.10 6.76 -15.04
CA LEU A 162 14.37 7.54 -14.04
C LEU A 162 14.41 9.04 -14.39
N ASP A 163 15.58 9.55 -14.78
CA ASP A 163 15.75 10.94 -15.18
C ASP A 163 14.98 11.26 -16.46
N ALA A 164 14.97 10.35 -17.43
CA ALA A 164 14.17 10.49 -18.63
C ALA A 164 12.67 10.62 -18.33
N GLN A 165 12.14 9.88 -17.33
CA GLN A 165 10.74 10.02 -16.93
C GLN A 165 10.47 11.36 -16.24
N ARG A 166 11.32 11.76 -15.28
CA ARG A 166 11.17 13.02 -14.53
C ARG A 166 11.26 14.26 -15.41
N ASN A 167 12.01 14.18 -16.51
CA ASN A 167 12.23 15.29 -17.45
C ASN A 167 11.15 15.41 -18.54
N LEU A 168 10.11 14.57 -18.53
CA LEU A 168 8.96 14.73 -19.43
C LEU A 168 8.14 15.97 -19.05
N ASP A 169 7.56 16.62 -20.06
CA ASP A 169 6.66 17.75 -19.84
C ASP A 169 5.39 17.29 -19.08
N PRO A 170 5.09 17.86 -17.90
CA PRO A 170 3.90 17.49 -17.16
C PRO A 170 2.65 18.07 -17.83
N SER A 171 1.51 17.36 -17.72
CA SER A 171 0.22 17.87 -18.19
C SER A 171 -0.26 19.10 -17.41
N ASP A 172 0.22 19.27 -16.18
CA ASP A 172 0.01 20.43 -15.34
C ASP A 172 1.37 20.88 -14.75
N PRO A 173 1.86 22.09 -15.07
CA PRO A 173 3.12 22.61 -14.54
C PRO A 173 3.22 22.65 -13.01
N GLN A 174 2.10 22.64 -12.29
CA GLN A 174 2.10 22.60 -10.82
C GLN A 174 2.31 21.19 -10.24
N HIS A 175 2.22 20.16 -11.08
CA HIS A 175 2.31 18.76 -10.71
C HIS A 175 3.39 18.05 -11.55
N PRO A 176 4.68 18.11 -11.13
CA PRO A 176 5.78 17.51 -11.89
C PRO A 176 5.64 15.99 -12.01
N VAL A 177 6.24 15.42 -13.06
CA VAL A 177 6.30 13.97 -13.25
C VAL A 177 7.18 13.35 -12.17
N LEU A 178 6.67 12.32 -11.50
CA LEU A 178 7.35 11.60 -10.43
C LEU A 178 7.56 10.14 -10.83
N VAL A 179 8.64 9.53 -10.36
CA VAL A 179 8.83 8.07 -10.44
C VAL A 179 8.55 7.42 -9.08
N ALA A 180 8.38 6.10 -9.09
CA ALA A 180 8.15 5.33 -7.88
C ALA A 180 9.27 5.57 -6.84
N GLY A 181 8.88 6.01 -5.65
CA GLY A 181 9.78 6.39 -4.55
C GLY A 181 10.00 7.88 -4.39
N ASP A 182 9.70 8.71 -5.40
CA ASP A 182 9.82 10.17 -5.28
C ASP A 182 8.88 10.76 -4.21
N PRO A 183 7.58 10.42 -4.15
CA PRO A 183 6.68 10.93 -3.11
C PRO A 183 7.22 10.66 -1.69
N GLU A 184 7.71 9.44 -1.45
CA GLU A 184 8.27 9.02 -0.16
C GLU A 184 9.56 9.78 0.15
N ARG A 185 10.47 9.95 -0.82
CA ARG A 185 11.70 10.76 -0.64
C ARG A 185 11.40 12.22 -0.33
N ILE A 186 10.42 12.82 -1.00
CA ILE A 186 9.97 14.19 -0.72
C ILE A 186 9.44 14.29 0.70
N HIS A 187 8.64 13.31 1.13
CA HIS A 187 8.09 13.28 2.48
C HIS A 187 9.18 13.08 3.55
N MET A 188 10.14 12.17 3.33
CA MET A 188 11.28 11.97 4.24
C MET A 188 12.08 13.26 4.41
N LYS A 189 12.45 13.94 3.32
CA LYS A 189 13.13 15.25 3.38
C LYS A 189 12.34 16.28 4.15
N LYS A 190 11.00 16.29 4.01
CA LYS A 190 10.13 17.18 4.80
C LYS A 190 10.23 16.87 6.29
N CYS A 191 10.15 15.61 6.68
CA CYS A 191 10.29 15.19 8.09
C CYS A 191 11.68 15.53 8.65
N ASP A 192 12.73 15.31 7.88
CA ASP A 192 14.11 15.67 8.26
C ASP A 192 14.24 17.18 8.50
N ASN A 193 13.68 18.00 7.60
CA ASN A 193 13.67 19.46 7.74
C ASN A 193 12.84 19.93 8.94
N MET A 194 11.79 19.19 9.31
CA MET A 194 10.97 19.48 10.50
C MET A 194 11.65 19.03 11.80
N GLY A 195 12.73 18.24 11.72
CA GLY A 195 13.36 17.60 12.88
C GLY A 195 12.46 16.55 13.56
N GLY A 196 11.42 16.06 12.89
CA GLY A 196 10.45 15.13 13.46
C GLY A 196 9.32 14.72 12.51
N ILE A 197 8.51 13.76 12.94
CA ILE A 197 7.39 13.21 12.16
C ILE A 197 6.07 13.83 12.66
N PRO A 198 5.26 14.45 11.78
CA PRO A 198 3.99 15.04 12.19
C PRO A 198 2.94 13.96 12.50
N TYR A 199 2.38 14.01 13.71
CA TYR A 199 1.23 13.21 14.11
C TYR A 199 0.06 14.09 14.57
N PRO A 200 -1.20 13.68 14.33
CA PRO A 200 -2.36 14.30 14.95
C PRO A 200 -2.28 14.28 16.48
N LYS A 201 -2.69 15.36 17.14
CA LYS A 201 -2.59 15.50 18.61
C LYS A 201 -3.25 14.33 19.36
N ASN A 202 -4.41 13.87 18.89
CA ASN A 202 -5.12 12.74 19.51
C ASN A 202 -4.34 11.42 19.45
N VAL A 203 -3.53 11.20 18.42
CA VAL A 203 -2.63 10.04 18.35
C VAL A 203 -1.52 10.19 19.38
N VAL A 204 -0.96 11.40 19.54
CA VAL A 204 0.07 11.69 20.55
C VAL A 204 -0.46 11.45 21.97
N ASP A 205 -1.62 12.01 22.27
CA ASP A 205 -2.27 11.85 23.57
C ASP A 205 -2.58 10.36 23.87
N TYR A 206 -3.07 9.62 22.86
CA TYR A 206 -3.33 8.19 22.98
C TYR A 206 -2.06 7.39 23.30
N MET A 207 -0.97 7.63 22.56
CA MET A 207 0.29 6.94 22.77
C MET A 207 0.90 7.25 24.14
N ASN A 208 0.83 8.50 24.61
CA ASN A 208 1.25 8.85 25.97
C ASN A 208 0.41 8.14 27.04
N GLY A 209 -0.91 8.01 26.84
CA GLY A 209 -1.76 7.22 27.73
C GLY A 209 -1.42 5.71 27.74
N VAL A 210 -0.87 5.18 26.65
CA VAL A 210 -0.32 3.80 26.61
C VAL A 210 1.02 3.74 27.33
N ALA A 211 1.91 4.72 27.13
CA ALA A 211 3.20 4.81 27.79
C ALA A 211 3.07 4.82 29.32
N GLU A 212 2.14 5.61 29.85
CA GLU A 212 1.82 5.66 31.28
C GLU A 212 1.39 4.30 31.84
N LYS A 213 0.52 3.58 31.12
CA LYS A 213 0.07 2.23 31.53
C LYS A 213 1.20 1.20 31.54
N LEU A 214 2.18 1.38 30.66
CA LEU A 214 3.33 0.49 30.54
C LEU A 214 4.53 0.94 31.40
N GLY A 215 4.46 2.11 32.04
CA GLY A 215 5.55 2.66 32.85
C GLY A 215 6.77 3.10 32.04
N VAL A 216 6.59 3.53 30.79
CA VAL A 216 7.67 4.02 29.91
C VAL A 216 7.51 5.53 29.65
N GLY A 217 8.56 6.17 29.15
CA GLY A 217 8.56 7.61 28.86
C GLY A 217 7.57 8.01 27.76
N ASN A 218 7.03 9.22 27.88
CA ASN A 218 6.17 9.83 26.86
C ASN A 218 6.93 10.13 25.57
N MET A 219 6.20 10.32 24.48
CA MET A 219 6.80 10.73 23.20
C MET A 219 7.41 12.13 23.32
N GLU A 220 8.67 12.27 22.92
CA GLU A 220 9.32 13.56 22.76
C GLU A 220 8.66 14.33 21.60
N THR A 221 8.32 15.59 21.83
CA THR A 221 7.69 16.43 20.81
C THR A 221 8.58 17.62 20.50
N VAL A 222 8.78 17.88 19.21
CA VAL A 222 9.46 19.08 18.73
C VAL A 222 8.39 20.14 18.53
N LYS A 223 8.52 21.29 19.21
CA LYS A 223 7.63 22.42 18.93
C LYS A 223 7.99 22.98 17.56
N PRO A 224 7.04 23.18 16.64
CA PRO A 224 7.30 23.97 15.45
C PRO A 224 7.73 25.38 15.89
N GLU A 225 8.78 25.93 15.28
CA GLU A 225 9.06 27.37 15.36
C GLU A 225 7.91 28.20 14.80
#